data_AF-A0A2R6N1P5-F1
#
_entry.id   AF-A0A2R6N1P5-F1
#
_cell.length_a   1.000
_cell.length_b   1.000
_cell.length_c   1.000
_cell.angle_alpha   90.00
_cell.angle_beta   90.00
_cell.angle_gamma   90.00
#
_symmetry.space_group_name_H-M   'P 1'
#
loop_
_entity.id
_entity.type
_entity.pdbx_description
1 polymer ?
#
loop_
_entity_poly.entity_id
_entity_poly.type
_entity_poly.pdbx_seq_one_letter_code
_entity_poly.pdbx_strand_id
1 'polypeptide(L)'
;MSTYAILGCGSVGYAVAEELVAEDKNVFILDVDEGRVEALRDQDLDARHANISEESVAEAVADRDVILILSSDVDANAAAVEHIRALGDDQFVIARASDPVSADELTELGADVVINPSAVIADSALRALETGELEYKARQLGEVIDRTEHRMAVRVHRSPDPDSIASAAALQAIAQSRDVEADIVYDGEIGHQENRAFVNLLGIELVSRDGIDLSEYDTIALLDHAKSGEPEAEQTADIIVDHYEHEHEHDVEFADIRPSVSATSTILTKYIQELDLGLDQGVATALLYGIRAETLDFKRDTTPADLTAAAYLYPFA
;
A
#
# COMPACT_ATOMS: atom_id res chain seq x y z
N MET A 1 26.49 4.97 22.23
CA MET A 1 26.04 5.03 20.83
C MET A 1 26.58 3.78 20.17
N SER A 2 25.77 3.11 19.35
CA SER A 2 26.22 1.91 18.64
C SER A 2 27.34 2.27 17.65
N THR A 3 28.20 1.30 17.40
CA THR A 3 29.33 1.37 16.47
C THR A 3 29.10 0.41 15.31
N TYR A 4 29.51 0.81 14.11
CA TYR A 4 29.12 0.14 12.88
C TYR A 4 30.36 -0.29 12.11
N ALA A 5 30.30 -1.48 11.49
CA ALA A 5 31.23 -1.89 10.45
C ALA A 5 30.50 -2.14 9.12
N ILE A 6 31.11 -1.73 8.01
CA ILE A 6 30.65 -2.04 6.65
C ILE A 6 31.71 -2.90 5.96
N LEU A 7 31.36 -4.14 5.64
CA LEU A 7 32.18 -5.12 4.94
C LEU A 7 31.75 -5.17 3.47
N GLY A 8 32.52 -4.55 2.58
CA GLY A 8 32.19 -4.36 1.17
C GLY A 8 31.45 -3.04 0.92
N CYS A 9 32.19 -2.00 0.57
CA CYS A 9 31.71 -0.64 0.35
C CYS A 9 31.50 -0.34 -1.14
N GLY A 10 30.78 -1.21 -1.86
CA GLY A 10 30.30 -0.90 -3.21
C GLY A 10 29.30 0.26 -3.21
N SER A 11 28.51 0.41 -4.28
CA SER A 11 27.49 1.47 -4.35
C SER A 11 26.53 1.49 -3.15
N VAL A 12 26.06 0.31 -2.71
CA VAL A 12 25.15 0.17 -1.56
C VAL A 12 25.87 0.50 -0.25
N GLY A 13 27.06 -0.07 -0.03
CA GLY A 13 27.82 0.18 1.20
C GLY A 13 28.25 1.64 1.35
N TYR A 14 28.57 2.31 0.24
CA TYR A 14 28.86 3.74 0.23
C TYR A 14 27.64 4.59 0.62
N ALA A 15 26.48 4.32 0.00
CA ALA A 15 25.24 5.03 0.35
C ALA A 15 24.87 4.85 1.84
N VAL A 16 25.06 3.65 2.39
CA VAL A 16 24.85 3.41 3.83
C VAL A 16 25.88 4.14 4.69
N ALA A 17 27.16 4.18 4.27
CA ALA A 17 28.20 4.89 4.99
C ALA A 17 27.90 6.40 5.07
N GLU A 18 27.48 7.02 3.95
CA GLU A 18 27.14 8.44 3.90
C GLU A 18 26.01 8.79 4.89
N GLU A 19 24.92 8.02 4.90
CA GLU A 19 23.79 8.26 5.81
C GLU A 19 24.18 8.07 7.28
N LEU A 20 24.95 7.02 7.60
CA LEU A 20 25.40 6.79 8.98
C LEU A 20 26.35 7.89 9.46
N VAL A 21 27.26 8.39 8.61
CA VAL A 21 28.15 9.48 8.98
C VAL A 21 27.39 10.81 9.11
N ALA A 22 26.39 11.06 8.27
CA ALA A 22 25.52 12.22 8.38
C ALA A 22 24.73 12.27 9.72
N GLU A 23 24.47 11.10 10.32
CA GLU A 23 23.89 10.99 11.67
C GLU A 23 24.94 10.93 12.81
N ASP A 24 26.17 11.37 12.57
CA ASP A 24 27.29 11.36 13.53
C ASP A 24 27.59 9.97 14.12
N LYS A 25 27.38 8.89 13.34
CA LYS A 25 27.72 7.51 13.78
C LYS A 25 29.19 7.19 13.55
N ASN A 26 29.74 6.30 14.38
CA ASN A 26 31.08 5.76 14.20
C ASN A 26 31.04 4.55 13.25
N VAL A 27 31.56 4.74 12.03
CA VAL A 27 31.53 3.76 10.94
C VAL A 27 32.95 3.36 10.56
N PHE A 28 33.24 2.06 10.60
CA PHE A 28 34.49 1.48 10.11
C PHE A 28 34.24 0.67 8.84
N ILE A 29 35.00 0.91 7.78
CA ILE A 29 34.73 0.34 6.46
C ILE A 29 35.88 -0.58 6.04
N LEU A 30 35.56 -1.79 5.60
CA LEU A 30 36.51 -2.72 4.97
C LEU A 30 36.11 -2.99 3.52
N ASP A 31 37.06 -2.88 2.60
CA ASP A 31 36.85 -3.21 1.18
C ASP A 31 38.10 -3.88 0.58
N VAL A 32 37.91 -4.76 -0.39
CA VAL A 32 38.97 -5.47 -1.11
C VAL A 32 39.57 -4.62 -2.24
N ASP A 33 38.88 -3.56 -2.65
CA ASP A 33 39.34 -2.63 -3.67
C ASP A 33 40.15 -1.49 -3.04
N GLU A 34 41.47 -1.54 -3.17
CA GLU A 34 42.38 -0.54 -2.61
C GLU A 34 42.08 0.88 -3.14
N GLY A 35 41.73 1.02 -4.42
CA GLY A 35 41.39 2.31 -5.00
C GLY A 35 40.11 2.91 -4.40
N ARG A 36 39.14 2.06 -4.06
CA ARG A 36 37.93 2.48 -3.35
C ARG A 36 38.24 2.91 -1.92
N VAL A 37 39.09 2.18 -1.22
CA VAL A 37 39.54 2.55 0.14
C VAL A 37 40.25 3.90 0.15
N GLU A 38 41.11 4.16 -0.82
CA GLU A 38 41.77 5.47 -0.98
C GLU A 38 40.72 6.58 -1.20
N ALA A 39 39.77 6.38 -2.10
CA ALA A 39 38.71 7.35 -2.37
C ALA A 39 37.78 7.61 -1.17
N LEU A 40 37.53 6.61 -0.32
CA LEU A 40 36.77 6.77 0.93
C LEU A 40 37.55 7.61 1.94
N ARG A 41 38.86 7.36 2.08
CA ARG A 41 39.74 8.13 2.98
C ARG A 41 39.93 9.58 2.55
N ASP A 42 39.97 9.84 1.24
CA ASP A 42 40.00 11.21 0.70
C ASP A 42 38.74 12.02 1.07
N GLN A 43 37.66 11.32 1.47
CA GLN A 43 36.41 11.90 1.96
C GLN A 43 36.30 11.85 3.50
N ASP A 44 37.42 11.68 4.19
CA ASP A 44 37.51 11.60 5.66
C ASP A 44 36.74 10.42 6.29
N LEU A 45 36.47 9.35 5.52
CA LEU A 45 35.86 8.12 6.05
C LEU A 45 36.93 7.16 6.61
N ASP A 46 36.61 6.48 7.70
CA ASP A 46 37.48 5.46 8.32
C ASP A 46 37.38 4.13 7.53
N ALA A 47 38.24 3.99 6.51
CA ALA A 47 38.27 2.81 5.65
C ALA A 47 39.63 2.09 5.70
N ARG A 48 39.62 0.77 5.49
CA ARG A 48 40.83 -0.07 5.40
C ARG A 48 40.68 -1.16 4.34
N HIS A 49 41.78 -1.41 3.63
CA HIS A 49 41.87 -2.51 2.67
C HIS A 49 41.92 -3.85 3.39
N ALA A 50 40.96 -4.73 3.11
CA ALA A 50 40.88 -6.09 3.62
C ALA A 50 39.98 -6.96 2.74
N ASN A 51 40.32 -8.25 2.62
CA ASN A 51 39.40 -9.23 2.05
C ASN A 51 38.50 -9.78 3.15
N ILE A 52 37.19 -9.56 3.02
CA ILE A 52 36.19 -9.90 4.05
C ILE A 52 36.02 -11.41 4.25
N SER A 53 36.51 -12.24 3.32
CA SER A 53 36.50 -13.70 3.46
C SER A 53 37.63 -14.23 4.36
N GLU A 54 38.52 -13.37 4.88
CA GLU A 54 39.61 -13.78 5.76
C GLU A 54 39.19 -13.74 7.23
N GLU A 55 39.58 -14.77 8.01
CA GLU A 55 39.30 -14.88 9.46
C GLU A 55 39.74 -13.64 10.26
N SER A 56 40.80 -12.96 9.83
CA SER A 56 41.31 -11.75 10.48
C SER A 56 40.31 -10.58 10.49
N VAL A 57 39.31 -10.60 9.60
CA VAL A 57 38.26 -9.58 9.54
C VAL A 57 37.35 -9.65 10.75
N ALA A 58 37.05 -10.84 11.25
CA ALA A 58 36.19 -11.02 12.42
C ALA A 58 36.83 -10.36 13.67
N GLU A 59 38.15 -10.49 13.84
CA GLU A 59 38.88 -9.79 14.92
C GLU A 59 38.89 -8.26 14.71
N ALA A 60 38.99 -7.80 13.45
CA ALA A 60 39.05 -6.38 13.11
C ALA A 60 37.73 -5.64 13.38
N VAL A 61 36.60 -6.36 13.43
CA VAL A 61 35.26 -5.79 13.71
C VAL A 61 34.67 -6.28 15.03
N ALA A 62 35.46 -6.98 15.86
CA ALA A 62 35.01 -7.56 17.12
C ALA A 62 34.51 -6.51 18.14
N ASP A 63 34.98 -5.26 18.03
CA ASP A 63 34.57 -4.15 18.90
C ASP A 63 33.34 -3.39 18.39
N ARG A 64 32.71 -3.86 17.30
CA ARG A 64 31.55 -3.21 16.65
C ARG A 64 30.25 -3.82 17.13
N ASP A 65 29.23 -2.99 17.34
CA ASP A 65 27.91 -3.46 17.76
C ASP A 65 27.09 -4.01 16.58
N VAL A 66 27.24 -3.39 15.39
CA VAL A 66 26.48 -3.73 14.17
C VAL A 66 27.43 -3.94 13.01
N ILE A 67 27.25 -5.02 12.25
CA ILE A 67 28.07 -5.36 11.09
C ILE A 67 27.18 -5.48 9.86
N LEU A 68 27.49 -4.71 8.82
CA LEU A 68 26.82 -4.75 7.52
C LEU A 68 27.73 -5.37 6.47
N ILE A 69 27.38 -6.57 6.02
CA ILE A 69 28.09 -7.32 4.98
C ILE A 69 27.40 -7.08 3.65
N LEU A 70 27.95 -6.16 2.85
CA LEU A 70 27.28 -5.58 1.67
C LEU A 70 28.05 -5.81 0.35
N SER A 71 29.09 -6.65 0.36
CA SER A 71 29.83 -7.01 -0.85
C SER A 71 28.93 -7.69 -1.88
N SER A 72 29.27 -7.54 -3.16
CA SER A 72 28.63 -8.27 -4.26
C SER A 72 29.13 -9.71 -4.40
N ASP A 73 30.19 -10.08 -3.66
CA ASP A 73 30.74 -11.42 -3.62
C ASP A 73 30.02 -12.25 -2.54
N VAL A 74 29.27 -13.25 -2.98
CA VAL A 74 28.39 -14.08 -2.15
C VAL A 74 29.20 -15.01 -1.25
N ASP A 75 30.25 -15.62 -1.80
CA ASP A 75 31.12 -16.53 -1.06
C ASP A 75 31.87 -15.77 0.04
N ALA A 76 32.32 -14.54 -0.28
CA ALA A 76 32.97 -13.68 0.71
C ALA A 76 32.00 -13.23 1.81
N ASN A 77 30.72 -12.98 1.49
CA ASN A 77 29.71 -12.64 2.49
C ASN A 77 29.44 -13.82 3.44
N ALA A 78 29.29 -15.03 2.91
CA ALA A 78 29.07 -16.24 3.69
C ALA A 78 30.25 -16.51 4.64
N ALA A 79 31.48 -16.45 4.12
CA ALA A 79 32.69 -16.61 4.92
C ALA A 79 32.80 -15.54 6.03
N ALA A 80 32.46 -14.29 5.73
CA ALA A 80 32.46 -13.23 6.73
C ALA A 80 31.47 -13.52 7.88
N VAL A 81 30.23 -13.92 7.56
CA VAL A 81 29.23 -14.31 8.58
C VAL A 81 29.75 -15.47 9.43
N GLU A 82 30.28 -16.52 8.79
CA GLU A 82 30.81 -17.69 9.49
C GLU A 82 31.93 -17.31 10.47
N HIS A 83 32.90 -16.50 10.02
CA HIS A 83 34.02 -16.07 10.87
C HIS A 83 33.58 -15.17 12.02
N ILE A 84 32.64 -14.25 11.79
CA ILE A 84 32.08 -13.39 12.83
C ILE A 84 31.37 -14.24 13.90
N ARG A 85 30.52 -15.18 13.48
CA ARG A 85 29.77 -16.07 14.38
C ARG A 85 30.65 -17.08 15.10
N ALA A 86 31.80 -17.43 14.54
CA ALA A 86 32.79 -18.26 15.22
C ALA A 86 33.44 -17.53 16.43
N LEU A 87 33.52 -16.20 16.43
CA LEU A 87 34.04 -15.42 17.57
C LEU A 87 32.98 -15.16 18.65
N GLY A 88 31.70 -15.03 18.28
CA GLY A 88 30.61 -14.83 19.21
C GLY A 88 29.29 -14.40 18.55
N ASP A 89 28.27 -14.19 19.38
CA ASP A 89 26.89 -13.87 18.96
C ASP A 89 26.42 -12.47 19.46
N ASP A 90 27.37 -11.61 19.85
CA ASP A 90 27.04 -10.32 20.46
C ASP A 90 26.69 -9.24 19.41
N GLN A 91 27.17 -9.39 18.17
CA GLN A 91 26.95 -8.41 17.10
C GLN A 91 25.62 -8.64 16.37
N PHE A 92 24.97 -7.54 15.98
CA PHE A 92 23.85 -7.58 15.04
C PHE A 92 24.37 -7.56 13.60
N VAL A 93 24.14 -8.63 12.84
CA VAL A 93 24.73 -8.87 11.51
C VAL A 93 23.66 -8.75 10.43
N ILE A 94 23.86 -7.83 9.50
CA ILE A 94 23.05 -7.67 8.29
C ILE A 94 23.89 -8.14 7.10
N ALA A 95 23.40 -9.11 6.34
CA ALA A 95 24.13 -9.65 5.20
C ALA A 95 23.37 -9.51 3.88
N ARG A 96 24.12 -9.24 2.81
CA ARG A 96 23.59 -9.17 1.44
C ARG A 96 23.62 -10.54 0.77
N ALA A 97 22.47 -10.96 0.27
CA ALA A 97 22.30 -12.11 -0.62
C ALA A 97 22.25 -11.68 -2.09
N SER A 98 22.55 -12.61 -3.01
CA SER A 98 22.36 -12.44 -4.45
C SER A 98 21.03 -13.01 -4.95
N ASP A 99 20.56 -14.06 -4.29
CA ASP A 99 19.42 -14.89 -4.69
C ASP A 99 18.81 -15.61 -3.47
N PRO A 100 17.63 -16.22 -3.59
CA PRO A 100 16.97 -16.89 -2.47
C PRO A 100 17.80 -18.00 -1.82
N VAL A 101 18.64 -18.72 -2.56
CA VAL A 101 19.45 -19.83 -2.01
C VAL A 101 20.53 -19.28 -1.10
N SER A 102 21.27 -18.27 -1.56
CA SER A 102 22.26 -17.57 -0.72
C SER A 102 21.61 -16.88 0.48
N ALA A 103 20.34 -16.49 0.37
CA ALA A 103 19.63 -15.85 1.48
C ALA A 103 19.31 -16.83 2.60
N ASP A 104 18.85 -18.03 2.25
CA ASP A 104 18.64 -19.12 3.20
C ASP A 104 19.97 -19.52 3.86
N GLU A 105 21.05 -19.66 3.07
CA GLU A 105 22.39 -19.99 3.58
C GLU A 105 22.91 -18.96 4.60
N LEU A 106 22.84 -17.66 4.29
CA LEU A 106 23.27 -16.61 5.21
C LEU A 106 22.45 -16.59 6.50
N THR A 107 21.17 -16.93 6.43
CA THR A 107 20.31 -17.07 7.61
C THR A 107 20.74 -18.27 8.46
N GLU A 108 21.06 -19.40 7.84
CA GLU A 108 21.56 -20.60 8.53
C GLU A 108 22.93 -20.39 9.18
N LEU A 109 23.80 -19.59 8.54
CA LEU A 109 25.09 -19.20 9.09
C LEU A 109 24.99 -18.21 10.26
N GLY A 110 23.81 -17.64 10.51
CA GLY A 110 23.51 -16.81 11.68
C GLY A 110 23.45 -15.30 11.40
N ALA A 111 23.26 -14.86 10.15
CA ALA A 111 22.92 -13.45 9.91
C ALA A 111 21.56 -13.11 10.54
N ASP A 112 21.46 -11.98 11.25
CA ASP A 112 20.21 -11.55 11.89
C ASP A 112 19.20 -11.02 10.87
N VAL A 113 19.70 -10.37 9.81
CA VAL A 113 18.90 -9.86 8.71
C VAL A 113 19.61 -10.17 7.40
N VAL A 114 18.87 -10.68 6.43
CA VAL A 114 19.37 -10.92 5.08
C VAL A 114 18.63 -10.05 4.08
N ILE A 115 19.38 -9.29 3.27
CA ILE A 115 18.84 -8.40 2.25
C ILE A 115 19.18 -8.96 0.87
N ASN A 116 18.15 -9.22 0.05
CA ASN A 116 18.30 -9.53 -1.36
C ASN A 116 17.95 -8.28 -2.20
N PRO A 117 18.94 -7.57 -2.80
CA PRO A 117 18.69 -6.34 -3.53
C PRO A 117 17.71 -6.50 -4.70
N SER A 118 17.74 -7.65 -5.40
CA SER A 118 16.84 -7.90 -6.53
C SER A 118 15.38 -7.97 -6.09
N ALA A 119 15.11 -8.61 -4.95
CA ALA A 119 13.77 -8.67 -4.38
C ALA A 119 13.29 -7.28 -3.92
N VAL A 120 14.16 -6.52 -3.22
CA VAL A 120 13.83 -5.17 -2.76
C VAL A 120 13.51 -4.23 -3.93
N ILE A 121 14.30 -4.28 -5.01
CA ILE A 121 14.06 -3.46 -6.21
C ILE A 121 12.77 -3.89 -6.92
N ALA A 122 12.53 -5.20 -7.04
CA ALA A 122 11.30 -5.72 -7.64
C ALA A 122 10.05 -5.26 -6.86
N ASP A 123 10.07 -5.39 -5.54
CA ASP A 123 8.98 -4.92 -4.66
C ASP A 123 8.77 -3.41 -4.80
N SER A 124 9.86 -2.62 -4.87
CA SER A 124 9.77 -1.18 -5.09
C SER A 124 9.16 -0.83 -6.44
N ALA A 125 9.51 -1.57 -7.50
CA ALA A 125 8.96 -1.35 -8.83
C ALA A 125 7.48 -1.73 -8.90
N LEU A 126 7.08 -2.83 -8.26
CA LEU A 126 5.67 -3.24 -8.16
C LEU A 126 4.83 -2.20 -7.41
N ARG A 127 5.32 -1.67 -6.29
CA ARG A 127 4.62 -0.60 -5.56
C ARG A 127 4.48 0.69 -6.38
N ALA A 128 5.52 1.05 -7.14
CA ALA A 128 5.45 2.21 -8.04
C ALA A 128 4.42 1.98 -9.16
N LEU A 129 4.33 0.76 -9.69
CA LEU A 129 3.32 0.38 -10.67
C LEU A 129 1.91 0.46 -10.08
N GLU A 130 1.67 -0.11 -8.90
CA GLU A 130 0.37 -0.03 -8.21
C GLU A 130 -0.10 1.41 -7.98
N THR A 131 0.84 2.31 -7.65
CA THR A 131 0.55 3.74 -7.49
C THR A 131 0.15 4.36 -8.83
N GLY A 132 0.93 4.12 -9.89
CA GLY A 132 0.62 4.62 -11.23
C GLY A 132 -0.68 4.05 -11.82
N GLU A 133 -1.03 2.80 -11.49
CA GLU A 133 -2.32 2.20 -11.86
C GLU A 133 -3.49 2.89 -11.15
N LEU A 134 -3.34 3.22 -9.86
CA LEU A 134 -4.35 3.96 -9.11
C LEU A 134 -4.54 5.39 -9.67
N GLU A 135 -3.44 6.12 -9.91
CA GLU A 135 -3.45 7.43 -10.57
C GLU A 135 -4.18 7.37 -11.93
N TYR A 136 -3.86 6.36 -12.73
CA TYR A 136 -4.48 6.15 -14.04
C TYR A 136 -5.99 5.89 -13.91
N LYS A 137 -6.41 5.01 -12.99
CA LYS A 137 -7.82 4.75 -12.73
C LYS A 137 -8.55 5.97 -12.17
N ALA A 138 -7.94 6.73 -11.26
CA ALA A 138 -8.53 7.94 -10.68
C ALA A 138 -8.79 8.99 -11.77
N ARG A 139 -7.85 9.15 -12.70
CA ARG A 139 -8.04 9.99 -13.89
C ARG A 139 -9.18 9.48 -14.78
N GLN A 140 -9.24 8.18 -15.07
CA GLN A 140 -10.33 7.61 -15.88
C GLN A 140 -11.70 7.82 -15.21
N LEU A 141 -11.81 7.55 -13.91
CA LEU A 141 -13.03 7.80 -13.13
C LEU A 141 -13.45 9.27 -13.24
N GLY A 142 -12.49 10.19 -13.04
CA GLY A 142 -12.73 11.62 -13.19
C GLY A 142 -13.19 12.00 -14.60
N GLU A 143 -12.64 11.38 -15.65
CA GLU A 143 -13.04 11.62 -17.05
C GLU A 143 -14.45 11.12 -17.38
N VAL A 144 -14.93 10.04 -16.74
CA VAL A 144 -16.33 9.60 -16.87
C VAL A 144 -17.25 10.59 -16.15
N ILE A 145 -16.91 10.97 -14.91
CA ILE A 145 -17.69 11.92 -14.12
C ILE A 145 -17.78 13.29 -14.81
N ASP A 146 -16.67 13.81 -15.35
CA ASP A 146 -16.64 15.12 -16.04
C ASP A 146 -17.50 15.17 -17.31
N ARG A 147 -17.88 14.00 -17.86
CA ARG A 147 -18.74 13.91 -19.04
C ARG A 147 -20.22 13.95 -18.71
N THR A 148 -20.59 13.92 -17.43
CA THR A 148 -21.97 14.14 -16.99
C THR A 148 -22.42 15.57 -17.38
N GLU A 149 -23.43 15.66 -18.24
CA GLU A 149 -24.04 16.90 -18.72
C GLU A 149 -25.17 17.39 -17.80
N HIS A 150 -25.88 16.48 -17.12
CA HIS A 150 -27.06 16.83 -16.32
C HIS A 150 -26.95 16.36 -14.88
N ARG A 151 -26.93 15.05 -14.66
CA ARG A 151 -26.98 14.49 -13.31
C ARG A 151 -26.50 13.05 -13.29
N MET A 152 -25.75 12.71 -12.24
CA MET A 152 -25.25 11.37 -12.02
C MET A 152 -26.16 10.60 -11.04
N ALA A 153 -26.45 9.33 -11.33
CA ALA A 153 -27.07 8.41 -10.38
C ALA A 153 -26.01 7.47 -9.81
N VAL A 154 -25.86 7.45 -8.49
CA VAL A 154 -25.05 6.46 -7.77
C VAL A 154 -25.96 5.39 -7.22
N ARG A 155 -26.06 4.26 -7.91
CA ARG A 155 -26.96 3.17 -7.54
C ARG A 155 -26.27 2.19 -6.61
N VAL A 156 -26.95 1.91 -5.51
CA VAL A 156 -26.56 0.89 -4.52
C VAL A 156 -27.46 -0.34 -4.61
N HIS A 157 -27.01 -1.47 -4.09
CA HIS A 157 -27.78 -2.70 -4.11
C HIS A 157 -29.07 -2.61 -3.29
N ARG A 158 -30.00 -3.56 -3.51
CA ARG A 158 -31.27 -3.62 -2.80
C ARG A 158 -31.06 -3.84 -1.30
N SER A 159 -31.78 -3.08 -0.47
CA SER A 159 -31.61 -3.08 0.99
C SER A 159 -30.15 -2.81 1.38
N PRO A 160 -29.61 -1.63 1.01
CA PRO A 160 -28.20 -1.34 1.09
C PRO A 160 -27.69 -1.41 2.53
N ASP A 161 -26.50 -1.97 2.68
CA ASP A 161 -25.79 -2.04 3.95
C ASP A 161 -24.87 -0.82 4.15
N PRO A 162 -24.18 -0.70 5.30
CA PRO A 162 -23.33 0.46 5.54
C PRO A 162 -22.17 0.62 4.56
N ASP A 163 -21.63 -0.46 3.98
CA ASP A 163 -20.53 -0.35 3.00
C ASP A 163 -21.04 0.25 1.68
N SER A 164 -22.18 -0.25 1.20
CA SER A 164 -22.82 0.27 0.00
C SER A 164 -23.23 1.75 0.15
N ILE A 165 -23.82 2.13 1.29
CA ILE A 165 -24.22 3.52 1.56
C ILE A 165 -22.99 4.43 1.68
N ALA A 166 -21.94 3.99 2.37
CA ALA A 166 -20.75 4.79 2.60
C ALA A 166 -19.93 5.00 1.33
N SER A 167 -19.73 3.95 0.53
CA SER A 167 -19.07 4.06 -0.77
C SER A 167 -19.84 4.96 -1.73
N ALA A 168 -21.18 4.93 -1.70
CA ALA A 168 -21.99 5.86 -2.48
C ALA A 168 -21.86 7.32 -2.04
N ALA A 169 -21.85 7.58 -0.74
CA ALA A 169 -21.58 8.93 -0.22
C ALA A 169 -20.18 9.42 -0.61
N ALA A 170 -19.19 8.53 -0.64
CA ALA A 170 -17.84 8.87 -1.10
C ALA A 170 -17.79 9.19 -2.60
N LEU A 171 -18.44 8.40 -3.46
CA LEU A 171 -18.51 8.69 -4.89
C LEU A 171 -19.29 9.97 -5.18
N GLN A 172 -20.37 10.24 -4.43
CA GLN A 172 -21.09 11.51 -4.49
C GLN A 172 -20.17 12.70 -4.12
N ALA A 173 -19.35 12.57 -3.08
CA ALA A 173 -18.37 13.59 -2.72
C ALA A 173 -17.28 13.79 -3.80
N ILE A 174 -16.84 12.71 -4.44
CA ILE A 174 -15.92 12.78 -5.60
C ILE A 174 -16.61 13.54 -6.74
N ALA A 175 -17.84 13.21 -7.11
CA ALA A 175 -18.58 13.92 -8.15
C ALA A 175 -18.77 15.41 -7.80
N GLN A 176 -19.14 15.72 -6.57
CA GLN A 176 -19.30 17.09 -6.10
C GLN A 176 -18.00 17.90 -6.16
N SER A 177 -16.84 17.28 -5.89
CA SER A 177 -15.53 17.95 -6.02
C SER A 177 -15.20 18.37 -7.47
N ARG A 178 -15.94 17.82 -8.43
CA ARG A 178 -15.84 18.09 -9.87
C ARG A 178 -17.02 18.90 -10.40
N ASP A 179 -17.78 19.54 -9.51
CA ASP A 179 -18.98 20.32 -9.84
C ASP A 179 -20.11 19.51 -10.51
N VAL A 180 -20.15 18.19 -10.29
CA VAL A 180 -21.20 17.29 -10.79
C VAL A 180 -22.18 16.95 -9.67
N GLU A 181 -23.47 17.21 -9.90
CA GLU A 181 -24.53 16.78 -9.00
C GLU A 181 -24.81 15.28 -9.15
N ALA A 182 -24.81 14.57 -8.02
CA ALA A 182 -25.10 13.14 -7.97
C ALA A 182 -26.16 12.82 -6.91
N ASP A 183 -27.11 11.95 -7.24
CA ASP A 183 -28.07 11.40 -6.27
C ASP A 183 -27.71 9.95 -5.93
N ILE A 184 -27.79 9.59 -4.65
CA ILE A 184 -27.65 8.20 -4.20
C ILE A 184 -29.00 7.51 -4.33
N VAL A 185 -29.09 6.52 -5.22
CA VAL A 185 -30.33 5.81 -5.57
C VAL A 185 -30.31 4.41 -5.00
N TYR A 186 -31.34 4.02 -4.25
CA TYR A 186 -31.49 2.67 -3.74
C TYR A 186 -32.76 1.97 -4.23
N ASP A 187 -32.67 0.65 -4.38
CA ASP A 187 -33.79 -0.21 -4.73
C ASP A 187 -34.51 -0.77 -3.48
N GLY A 188 -35.83 -0.75 -3.50
CA GLY A 188 -36.67 -1.31 -2.43
C GLY A 188 -36.74 -0.46 -1.15
N GLU A 189 -36.48 -1.08 0.01
CA GLU A 189 -36.54 -0.43 1.33
C GLU A 189 -35.21 -0.60 2.06
N ILE A 190 -34.82 0.39 2.88
CA ILE A 190 -33.74 0.25 3.85
C ILE A 190 -34.26 -0.59 5.02
N GLY A 191 -34.06 -1.91 4.94
CA GLY A 191 -34.73 -2.89 5.80
C GLY A 191 -34.33 -2.80 7.27
N HIS A 192 -33.03 -2.70 7.55
CA HIS A 192 -32.50 -2.69 8.92
C HIS A 192 -32.65 -1.32 9.59
N GLN A 193 -33.15 -1.31 10.84
CA GLN A 193 -33.27 -0.09 11.66
C GLN A 193 -31.92 0.60 11.87
N GLU A 194 -30.86 -0.19 11.99
CA GLU A 194 -29.48 0.28 12.15
C GLU A 194 -29.02 1.07 10.92
N ASN A 195 -29.26 0.56 9.71
CA ASN A 195 -28.90 1.25 8.46
C ASN A 195 -29.72 2.53 8.28
N ARG A 196 -31.00 2.53 8.68
CA ARG A 196 -31.80 3.76 8.70
C ARG A 196 -31.25 4.79 9.69
N ALA A 197 -30.82 4.35 10.88
CA ALA A 197 -30.21 5.25 11.85
C ALA A 197 -28.87 5.79 11.33
N PHE A 198 -28.05 4.95 10.71
CA PHE A 198 -26.78 5.31 10.07
C PHE A 198 -26.95 6.45 9.07
N VAL A 199 -27.86 6.30 8.11
CA VAL A 199 -28.21 7.32 7.11
C VAL A 199 -28.66 8.64 7.78
N ASN A 200 -29.61 8.56 8.71
CA ASN A 200 -30.18 9.75 9.35
C ASN A 200 -29.18 10.50 10.25
N LEU A 201 -28.31 9.77 10.95
CA LEU A 201 -27.31 10.37 11.85
C LEU A 201 -26.19 11.07 11.09
N LEU A 202 -25.79 10.50 9.95
CA LEU A 202 -24.75 11.07 9.10
C LEU A 202 -25.28 12.08 8.06
N GLY A 203 -26.60 12.24 7.96
CA GLY A 203 -27.22 13.19 7.05
C GLY A 203 -27.04 12.81 5.57
N ILE A 204 -26.95 11.51 5.27
CA ILE A 204 -26.79 11.02 3.89
C ILE A 204 -28.17 11.03 3.24
N GLU A 205 -28.30 11.70 2.10
CA GLU A 205 -29.56 11.76 1.36
C GLU A 205 -29.63 10.63 0.34
N LEU A 206 -30.63 9.76 0.48
CA LEU A 206 -30.90 8.67 -0.45
C LEU A 206 -32.30 8.84 -1.07
N VAL A 207 -32.39 8.61 -2.37
CA VAL A 207 -33.66 8.62 -3.12
C VAL A 207 -34.06 7.20 -3.53
N SER A 208 -35.34 6.88 -3.40
CA SER A 208 -35.86 5.58 -3.81
C SER A 208 -35.94 5.51 -5.34
N ARG A 209 -35.50 4.40 -5.93
CA ARG A 209 -35.61 4.14 -7.37
C ARG A 209 -37.05 4.29 -7.89
N ASP A 210 -38.06 3.91 -7.10
CA ASP A 210 -39.47 4.01 -7.47
C ASP A 210 -39.97 5.47 -7.56
N GLY A 211 -39.25 6.40 -6.93
CA GLY A 211 -39.60 7.82 -6.86
C GLY A 211 -38.97 8.70 -7.95
N ILE A 212 -38.14 8.13 -8.83
CA ILE A 212 -37.35 8.88 -9.82
C ILE A 212 -37.50 8.30 -11.24
N ASP A 213 -37.29 9.15 -12.24
CA ASP A 213 -37.15 8.74 -13.64
C ASP A 213 -35.65 8.63 -13.99
N LEU A 214 -35.18 7.42 -14.34
CA LEU A 214 -33.76 7.22 -14.68
C LEU A 214 -33.35 7.99 -15.95
N SER A 215 -34.30 8.39 -16.80
CA SER A 215 -33.98 9.19 -17.98
C SER A 215 -33.54 10.62 -17.67
N GLU A 216 -33.66 11.06 -16.41
CA GLU A 216 -33.13 12.33 -15.91
C GLU A 216 -31.61 12.26 -15.62
N TYR A 217 -31.04 11.06 -15.61
CA TYR A 217 -29.62 10.83 -15.36
C TYR A 217 -28.92 10.38 -16.64
N ASP A 218 -27.81 11.03 -16.93
CA ASP A 218 -26.99 10.75 -18.12
C ASP A 218 -25.67 10.08 -17.77
N THR A 219 -25.42 9.84 -16.48
CA THR A 219 -24.32 8.99 -16.00
C THR A 219 -24.80 8.12 -14.84
N ILE A 220 -24.54 6.81 -14.91
CA ILE A 220 -25.00 5.83 -13.93
C ILE A 220 -23.79 5.07 -13.38
N ALA A 221 -23.58 5.14 -12.06
CA ALA A 221 -22.63 4.31 -11.34
C ALA A 221 -23.35 3.19 -10.58
N LEU A 222 -22.77 1.98 -10.58
CA LEU A 222 -23.15 0.88 -9.71
C LEU A 222 -22.07 0.64 -8.66
N LEU A 223 -22.46 0.60 -7.40
CA LEU A 223 -21.57 0.37 -6.27
C LEU A 223 -22.05 -0.81 -5.43
N ASP A 224 -21.10 -1.69 -5.06
CA ASP A 224 -21.33 -2.84 -4.18
C ASP A 224 -22.57 -3.65 -4.59
N HIS A 225 -22.69 -3.95 -5.89
CA HIS A 225 -23.93 -4.41 -6.49
C HIS A 225 -23.95 -5.94 -6.70
N ALA A 226 -22.80 -6.57 -6.90
CA ALA A 226 -22.66 -8.01 -7.14
C ALA A 226 -23.28 -8.86 -6.03
N LYS A 227 -23.27 -8.37 -4.78
CA LYS A 227 -23.89 -9.00 -3.60
C LYS A 227 -25.37 -9.35 -3.78
N SER A 228 -26.09 -8.67 -4.67
CA SER A 228 -27.53 -8.84 -4.91
C SER A 228 -27.90 -9.51 -6.25
N GLY A 229 -26.92 -9.86 -7.10
CA GLY A 229 -27.12 -10.42 -8.44
C GLY A 229 -27.03 -9.39 -9.58
N GLU A 230 -26.28 -9.73 -10.63
CA GLU A 230 -25.67 -8.80 -11.61
C GLU A 230 -26.46 -8.44 -12.91
N PRO A 231 -27.41 -9.21 -13.48
CA PRO A 231 -27.62 -9.12 -14.93
C PRO A 231 -28.49 -7.97 -15.50
N GLU A 232 -29.38 -7.34 -14.72
CA GLU A 232 -30.28 -6.29 -15.27
C GLU A 232 -29.80 -4.85 -15.04
N ALA A 233 -28.88 -4.62 -14.08
CA ALA A 233 -28.44 -3.28 -13.71
C ALA A 233 -27.23 -2.79 -14.54
N GLU A 234 -26.40 -3.71 -15.04
CA GLU A 234 -25.12 -3.40 -15.72
C GLU A 234 -25.28 -2.87 -17.14
N GLN A 235 -26.38 -3.20 -17.83
CA GLN A 235 -26.58 -2.82 -19.25
C GLN A 235 -26.69 -1.31 -19.48
N THR A 236 -26.78 -0.51 -18.42
CA THR A 236 -26.88 0.95 -18.48
C THR A 236 -25.87 1.64 -17.57
N ALA A 237 -24.85 0.93 -17.07
CA ALA A 237 -23.86 1.52 -16.17
C ALA A 237 -22.68 2.09 -16.94
N ASP A 238 -22.20 3.26 -16.53
CA ASP A 238 -20.98 3.87 -17.04
C ASP A 238 -19.80 3.59 -16.11
N ILE A 239 -20.08 3.43 -14.81
CA ILE A 239 -19.11 3.24 -13.73
C ILE A 239 -19.52 2.02 -12.90
N ILE A 240 -18.58 1.11 -12.65
CA ILE A 240 -18.75 -0.01 -11.71
C ILE A 240 -17.59 0.02 -10.69
N VAL A 241 -17.90 0.01 -9.41
CA VAL A 241 -16.90 -0.21 -8.35
C VAL A 241 -17.44 -1.20 -7.33
N ASP A 242 -16.68 -2.26 -7.10
CA ASP A 242 -17.11 -3.37 -6.26
C ASP A 242 -15.91 -4.14 -5.71
N HIS A 243 -16.12 -4.93 -4.67
CA HIS A 243 -15.12 -5.80 -4.07
C HIS A 243 -15.51 -7.29 -4.13
N TYR A 244 -16.61 -7.65 -4.76
CA TYR A 244 -16.96 -9.05 -5.03
C TYR A 244 -16.41 -9.52 -6.38
N GLU A 245 -16.21 -10.84 -6.51
CA GLU A 245 -15.85 -11.47 -7.79
C GLU A 245 -17.06 -11.48 -8.72
N HIS A 246 -16.88 -11.01 -9.96
CA HIS A 246 -17.92 -10.99 -10.99
C HIS A 246 -17.70 -12.13 -11.98
N GLU A 247 -18.78 -12.73 -12.49
CA GLU A 247 -18.70 -13.92 -13.35
C GLU A 247 -18.37 -13.60 -14.82
N HIS A 248 -18.44 -12.33 -15.22
CA HIS A 248 -18.36 -11.87 -16.62
C HIS A 248 -17.53 -10.59 -16.76
N GLU A 249 -17.10 -10.26 -17.99
CA GLU A 249 -16.50 -8.95 -18.29
C GLU A 249 -17.59 -7.88 -18.46
N HIS A 250 -17.33 -6.68 -17.96
CA HIS A 250 -18.24 -5.54 -18.07
C HIS A 250 -17.84 -4.64 -19.24
N ASP A 251 -18.80 -4.32 -20.11
CA ASP A 251 -18.66 -3.32 -21.19
C ASP A 251 -19.13 -1.96 -20.67
N VAL A 252 -18.34 -1.38 -19.75
CA VAL A 252 -18.60 -0.08 -19.13
C VAL A 252 -17.41 0.84 -19.34
N GLU A 253 -17.62 2.16 -19.21
CA GLU A 253 -16.56 3.13 -19.44
C GLU A 253 -15.47 3.10 -18.35
N PHE A 254 -15.87 2.77 -17.12
CA PHE A 254 -14.95 2.57 -16.01
C PHE A 254 -15.40 1.42 -15.11
N ALA A 255 -14.49 0.49 -14.85
CA ALA A 255 -14.69 -0.58 -13.88
C ALA A 255 -13.48 -0.68 -12.95
N ASP A 256 -13.73 -0.73 -11.65
CA ASP A 256 -12.73 -1.08 -10.65
C ASP A 256 -13.27 -2.10 -9.65
N ILE A 257 -13.02 -3.37 -9.96
CA ILE A 257 -13.47 -4.51 -9.16
C ILE A 257 -12.25 -5.10 -8.46
N ARG A 258 -12.24 -5.12 -7.12
CA ARG A 258 -11.10 -5.55 -6.31
C ARG A 258 -11.48 -6.62 -5.27
N PRO A 259 -11.56 -7.91 -5.67
CA PRO A 259 -11.83 -9.02 -4.74
C PRO A 259 -10.78 -9.23 -3.65
N SER A 260 -9.62 -8.56 -3.78
CA SER A 260 -8.52 -8.62 -2.82
C SER A 260 -8.66 -7.66 -1.64
N VAL A 261 -9.74 -6.86 -1.55
CA VAL A 261 -10.04 -6.02 -0.38
C VAL A 261 -11.39 -6.39 0.22
N SER A 262 -11.61 -6.03 1.49
CA SER A 262 -12.80 -6.50 2.21
C SER A 262 -14.05 -5.68 1.95
N ALA A 263 -13.94 -4.46 1.41
CA ALA A 263 -15.07 -3.52 1.33
C ALA A 263 -14.91 -2.55 0.15
N THR A 264 -16.04 -2.16 -0.46
CA THR A 264 -16.08 -1.10 -1.49
C THR A 264 -15.67 0.24 -0.89
N SER A 265 -15.99 0.52 0.38
CA SER A 265 -15.50 1.69 1.13
C SER A 265 -13.97 1.77 1.16
N THR A 266 -13.27 0.64 1.22
CA THR A 266 -11.79 0.61 1.16
C THR A 266 -11.30 1.08 -0.21
N ILE A 267 -11.98 0.71 -1.29
CA ILE A 267 -11.66 1.15 -2.65
C ILE A 267 -11.88 2.65 -2.80
N LEU A 268 -13.05 3.16 -2.40
CA LEU A 268 -13.38 4.59 -2.52
C LEU A 268 -12.50 5.47 -1.64
N THR A 269 -12.06 4.96 -0.48
CA THR A 269 -11.08 5.66 0.37
C THR A 269 -9.75 5.88 -0.37
N LYS A 270 -9.30 4.89 -1.17
CA LYS A 270 -8.09 5.06 -2.00
C LYS A 270 -8.26 6.14 -3.08
N TYR A 271 -9.43 6.22 -3.70
CA TYR A 271 -9.71 7.30 -4.67
C TYR A 271 -9.74 8.67 -4.03
N ILE A 272 -10.33 8.80 -2.85
CA ILE A 272 -10.32 10.05 -2.08
C ILE A 272 -8.88 10.49 -1.76
N GLN A 273 -8.03 9.56 -1.33
CA GLN A 273 -6.61 9.82 -1.06
C GLN A 273 -5.87 10.27 -2.32
N GLU A 274 -6.04 9.54 -3.42
CA GLU A 274 -5.38 9.81 -4.69
C GLU A 274 -5.78 11.17 -5.27
N LEU A 275 -7.06 11.53 -5.14
CA LEU A 275 -7.61 12.80 -5.60
C LEU A 275 -7.36 13.96 -4.62
N ASP A 276 -6.67 13.72 -3.49
CA ASP A 276 -6.39 14.69 -2.42
C ASP A 276 -7.64 15.47 -1.97
N LEU A 277 -8.76 14.76 -1.81
CA LEU A 277 -10.04 15.37 -1.47
C LEU A 277 -10.17 15.58 0.04
N GLY A 278 -10.52 16.82 0.43
CA GLY A 278 -10.94 17.12 1.80
C GLY A 278 -12.24 16.41 2.13
N LEU A 279 -12.21 15.49 3.09
CA LEU A 279 -13.40 14.75 3.52
C LEU A 279 -14.22 15.51 4.55
N ASP A 280 -15.54 15.56 4.33
CA ASP A 280 -16.49 15.88 5.37
C ASP A 280 -16.50 14.76 6.44
N GLN A 281 -16.65 15.14 7.71
CA GLN A 281 -16.70 14.22 8.83
C GLN A 281 -17.78 13.13 8.65
N GLY A 282 -18.93 13.46 8.09
CA GLY A 282 -20.01 12.52 7.82
C GLY A 282 -19.60 11.41 6.85
N VAL A 283 -18.94 11.77 5.75
CA VAL A 283 -18.43 10.81 4.75
C VAL A 283 -17.30 9.97 5.33
N ALA A 284 -16.35 10.58 6.06
CA ALA A 284 -15.27 9.84 6.71
C ALA A 284 -15.79 8.83 7.74
N THR A 285 -16.77 9.25 8.56
CA THR A 285 -17.44 8.37 9.52
C THR A 285 -18.17 7.23 8.82
N ALA A 286 -18.86 7.54 7.71
CA ALA A 286 -19.57 6.54 6.93
C ALA A 286 -18.62 5.46 6.41
N LEU A 287 -17.53 5.87 5.73
CA LEU A 287 -16.53 4.96 5.17
C LEU A 287 -15.88 4.10 6.26
N LEU A 288 -15.48 4.71 7.39
CA LEU A 288 -14.86 3.96 8.48
C LEU A 288 -15.82 2.92 9.07
N TYR A 289 -17.10 3.28 9.20
CA TYR A 289 -18.12 2.36 9.68
C TYR A 289 -18.43 1.26 8.66
N GLY A 290 -18.49 1.56 7.36
CA GLY A 290 -18.67 0.60 6.28
C GLY A 290 -17.58 -0.48 6.29
N ILE A 291 -16.31 -0.07 6.34
CA ILE A 291 -15.16 -0.99 6.44
C ILE A 291 -15.28 -1.87 7.69
N ARG A 292 -15.63 -1.29 8.85
CA ARG A 292 -15.80 -2.04 10.09
C ARG A 292 -16.97 -3.03 10.04
N ALA A 293 -18.07 -2.65 9.40
CA ALA A 293 -19.23 -3.52 9.27
C ALA A 293 -18.89 -4.76 8.43
N GLU A 294 -18.24 -4.58 7.29
CA GLU A 294 -17.89 -5.68 6.37
C GLU A 294 -16.84 -6.62 6.98
N THR A 295 -15.89 -6.06 7.74
CA THR A 295 -14.80 -6.81 8.40
C THR A 295 -15.11 -7.31 9.82
N LEU A 296 -16.33 -7.09 10.32
CA LEU A 296 -16.75 -7.41 11.69
C LEU A 296 -15.82 -6.82 12.77
N ASP A 297 -15.59 -5.50 12.71
CA ASP A 297 -14.59 -4.77 13.51
C ASP A 297 -13.17 -5.31 13.33
N PHE A 298 -12.75 -5.53 12.08
CA PHE A 298 -11.42 -6.04 11.73
C PHE A 298 -11.11 -7.45 12.26
N LYS A 299 -12.14 -8.24 12.59
CA LYS A 299 -12.00 -9.60 13.12
C LYS A 299 -12.08 -10.67 12.05
N ARG A 300 -12.58 -10.33 10.86
CA ARG A 300 -12.81 -11.27 9.77
C ARG A 300 -12.43 -10.65 8.43
N ASP A 301 -11.79 -11.47 7.59
CA ASP A 301 -11.46 -11.17 6.19
C ASP A 301 -10.72 -9.85 5.96
N THR A 302 -10.11 -9.28 7.01
CA THR A 302 -9.47 -7.96 6.99
C THR A 302 -8.12 -8.00 6.28
N THR A 303 -7.90 -7.05 5.38
CA THR A 303 -6.64 -6.91 4.66
C THR A 303 -5.83 -5.71 5.15
N PRO A 304 -4.52 -5.64 4.84
CA PRO A 304 -3.71 -4.46 5.11
C PRO A 304 -4.28 -3.17 4.48
N ALA A 305 -4.97 -3.28 3.34
CA ALA A 305 -5.60 -2.13 2.69
C ALA A 305 -6.74 -1.56 3.53
N ASP A 306 -7.57 -2.41 4.16
CA ASP A 306 -8.68 -1.98 5.01
C ASP A 306 -8.17 -1.28 6.28
N LEU A 307 -7.10 -1.81 6.88
CA LEU A 307 -6.45 -1.19 8.05
C LEU A 307 -5.82 0.17 7.69
N THR A 308 -5.20 0.27 6.52
CA THR A 308 -4.59 1.52 6.04
C THR A 308 -5.67 2.56 5.72
N ALA A 309 -6.75 2.16 5.06
CA ALA A 309 -7.91 3.01 4.80
C ALA A 309 -8.55 3.48 6.12
N ALA A 310 -8.78 2.58 7.07
CA ALA A 310 -9.31 2.92 8.38
C ALA A 310 -8.40 3.90 9.14
N ALA A 311 -7.08 3.68 9.12
CA ALA A 311 -6.11 4.57 9.75
C ALA A 311 -6.11 5.97 9.11
N TYR A 312 -6.31 6.06 7.79
CA TYR A 312 -6.46 7.34 7.10
C TYR A 312 -7.75 8.05 7.45
N LEU A 313 -8.88 7.34 7.57
CA LEU A 313 -10.18 7.93 7.85
C LEU A 313 -10.33 8.37 9.31
N TYR A 314 -9.67 7.66 10.23
CA TYR A 314 -9.82 7.85 11.68
C TYR A 314 -9.65 9.31 12.17
N PRO A 315 -8.70 10.12 11.69
CA PRO A 315 -8.55 11.50 12.10
C PRO A 315 -9.70 12.42 11.66
N PHE A 316 -10.49 12.02 10.66
CA PHE A 316 -11.59 12.80 10.09
C PHE A 316 -12.98 12.36 10.61
N ALA A 317 -13.08 11.15 11.18
CA ALA A 317 -14.32 10.55 11.67
C ALA A 317 -14.70 10.98 13.10
#